data_AF-A0A498SCR7-F1
#
_entry.id   AF-A0A498SCR7-F1
#
_cell.length_a   1.000
_cell.length_b   1.000
_cell.length_c   1.000
_cell.angle_alpha   90.00
_cell.angle_beta   90.00
_cell.angle_gamma   90.00
#
_symmetry.space_group_name_H-M   'P 1'
#
loop_
_entity.id
_entity.type
_entity.pdbx_description
1 polymer ?
#
loop_
_entity_poly.entity_id
_entity_poly.type
_entity_poly.pdbx_seq_one_letter_code
_entity_poly.pdbx_strand_id
1 'polypeptide(L)'
;MSDNELLLEWPELKRVIAEGRCELSLTSISAGDRNPDINDEQLQGEIFASNTPLNYIELTRLELSILHICLKKASKLKKLILHSNALVNIPEDIGDLKELQFLDLSTNKLDRLPAAIGSLSHLSTLLLAHNKISLLPDMTGLVSLQHLDVSHNQLTEFPTSFPNQSKLHTLILNSNYIRELPVEVNSLNDNLKTVNLSDNEIVDLPFLFCNCKKIKTLELANNKFSDNRFKKLIEDPRHKTWTLIDYLKKKAPKPSIKNNDGKEPKPNSVKSNIDKDEYVSNVPVITVTYRMNSELVERKKEALEIRPFIACCILKDCSLNAEKVKQLLKIQNKLHSSVCEERTIASIGTHDFRKLQPPLIYGAAHPDALMITPLHRQKKISGRELLLNLANEAELIRKNERRNVVSNTYKYMHLIQKLPLYPFLMDANGLILSVPPVTNCEETKLDVDTKDILVEITSTITEDTCVRIMDKFIEEAVMQGCLTDLVIEQVKIKQHSGALLVAYPSKRDLRISKCAIRRGLVTGESNTYEISKLEGLSVVEM
;
A
#
# COMPACT_ATOMS: atom_id res chain seq x y z
N MET A 1 -27.92 -2.23 -40.43
CA MET A 1 -29.12 -1.40 -40.25
C MET A 1 -28.69 0.03 -40.46
N SER A 2 -29.47 0.83 -41.17
CA SER A 2 -29.13 2.24 -41.36
C SER A 2 -29.16 2.97 -40.01
N ASP A 3 -28.34 4.00 -39.79
CA ASP A 3 -28.31 4.80 -38.54
C ASP A 3 -29.72 5.29 -38.10
N ASN A 4 -30.65 5.39 -39.04
CA ASN A 4 -32.05 5.77 -38.80
C ASN A 4 -32.92 4.66 -38.18
N GLU A 5 -32.59 3.37 -38.34
CA GLU A 5 -33.39 2.26 -37.79
C GLU A 5 -33.09 2.02 -36.29
N LEU A 6 -31.84 2.21 -35.85
CA LEU A 6 -31.41 2.04 -34.45
C LEU A 6 -32.11 3.02 -33.50
N LEU A 7 -32.43 4.22 -33.99
CA LEU A 7 -33.00 5.32 -33.20
C LEU A 7 -34.54 5.37 -33.25
N LEU A 8 -35.20 4.52 -34.04
CA LEU A 8 -36.66 4.53 -34.16
C LEU A 8 -37.34 4.15 -32.84
N GLU A 9 -36.75 3.20 -32.12
CA GLU A 9 -37.24 2.67 -30.84
C GLU A 9 -36.76 3.49 -29.62
N TRP A 10 -35.91 4.50 -29.84
CA TRP A 10 -35.39 5.42 -28.81
C TRP A 10 -35.70 6.88 -29.16
N PRO A 11 -36.97 7.31 -29.08
CA PRO A 11 -37.40 8.65 -29.51
C PRO A 11 -36.74 9.77 -28.70
N GLU A 12 -36.37 9.52 -27.45
CA GLU A 12 -35.65 10.48 -26.61
C GLU A 12 -34.24 10.72 -27.13
N LEU A 13 -33.52 9.65 -27.51
CA LEU A 13 -32.18 9.74 -28.08
C LEU A 13 -32.22 10.42 -29.46
N LYS A 14 -33.19 10.03 -30.30
CA LYS A 14 -33.43 10.68 -31.59
C LYS A 14 -33.67 12.18 -31.43
N ARG A 15 -34.47 12.59 -30.44
CA ARG A 15 -34.75 14.00 -30.15
C ARG A 15 -33.51 14.74 -29.65
N VAL A 16 -32.71 14.11 -28.78
CA VAL A 16 -31.46 14.67 -28.28
C VAL A 16 -30.49 14.97 -29.42
N ILE A 17 -30.33 14.02 -30.35
CA ILE A 17 -29.46 14.17 -31.52
C ILE A 17 -30.02 15.25 -32.48
N ALA A 18 -31.31 15.18 -32.81
CA ALA A 18 -31.94 16.09 -33.78
C ALA A 18 -31.96 17.55 -33.31
N GLU A 19 -32.16 17.78 -32.02
CA GLU A 19 -32.23 19.13 -31.44
C GLU A 19 -30.88 19.61 -30.85
N GLY A 20 -29.83 18.79 -30.91
CA GLY A 20 -28.51 19.14 -30.34
C GLY A 20 -28.54 19.38 -28.83
N ARG A 21 -29.32 18.60 -28.09
CA ARG A 21 -29.47 18.76 -26.64
C ARG A 21 -28.21 18.34 -25.89
N CYS A 22 -27.92 19.04 -24.80
CA CYS A 22 -26.76 18.75 -23.94
C CYS A 22 -27.05 17.73 -22.83
N GLU A 23 -28.29 17.26 -22.69
CA GLU A 23 -28.71 16.38 -21.60
C GLU A 23 -29.55 15.21 -22.12
N LEU A 24 -29.22 14.00 -21.64
CA LEU A 24 -29.98 12.77 -21.86
C LEU A 24 -30.32 12.17 -20.49
N SER A 25 -31.60 11.96 -20.22
CA SER A 25 -32.07 11.26 -19.03
C SER A 25 -33.05 10.17 -19.45
N LEU A 26 -32.68 8.92 -19.18
CA LEU A 26 -33.45 7.72 -19.45
C LEU A 26 -33.65 7.01 -18.12
N THR A 27 -34.90 6.98 -17.66
CA THR A 27 -35.25 6.37 -16.38
C THR A 27 -36.37 5.36 -16.57
N SER A 28 -36.23 4.16 -15.98
CA SER A 28 -37.29 3.15 -15.87
C SER A 28 -37.94 2.75 -17.20
N ILE A 29 -37.24 1.96 -18.00
CA ILE A 29 -37.78 1.27 -19.19
C ILE A 29 -37.86 -0.21 -18.82
N SER A 30 -39.00 -0.87 -19.02
CA SER A 30 -39.11 -2.29 -18.66
C SER A 30 -38.16 -3.12 -19.53
N ALA A 31 -37.51 -4.09 -18.92
CA ALA A 31 -36.57 -4.98 -19.60
C ALA A 31 -37.24 -5.66 -20.81
N GLY A 32 -36.66 -5.49 -22.00
CA GLY A 32 -37.17 -6.08 -23.23
C GLY A 32 -38.21 -5.23 -24.00
N ASP A 33 -38.60 -4.06 -23.50
CA ASP A 33 -39.59 -3.21 -24.18
C ASP A 33 -39.01 -2.43 -25.38
N ARG A 34 -37.68 -2.33 -25.50
CA ARG A 34 -36.99 -1.57 -26.55
C ARG A 34 -35.85 -2.36 -27.17
N ASN A 35 -35.70 -2.24 -28.49
CA ASN A 35 -34.65 -2.88 -29.28
C ASN A 35 -33.97 -1.82 -30.16
N PRO A 36 -32.64 -1.63 -30.14
CA PRO A 36 -31.64 -2.37 -29.35
C PRO A 36 -31.76 -2.13 -27.84
N ASP A 37 -31.31 -3.13 -27.07
CA ASP A 37 -31.17 -3.06 -25.61
C ASP A 37 -30.13 -1.98 -25.23
N ILE A 38 -30.25 -1.36 -24.05
CA ILE A 38 -29.29 -0.39 -23.53
C ILE A 38 -27.87 -0.96 -23.37
N ASN A 39 -27.74 -2.29 -23.25
CA ASN A 39 -26.45 -3.00 -23.22
C ASN A 39 -25.82 -3.17 -24.60
N ASP A 40 -26.51 -2.82 -25.69
CA ASP A 40 -25.99 -2.90 -27.05
C ASP A 40 -24.86 -1.88 -27.28
N GLU A 41 -23.78 -2.35 -27.92
CA GLU A 41 -22.60 -1.53 -28.16
C GLU A 41 -22.87 -0.41 -29.17
N GLN A 42 -23.71 -0.65 -30.18
CA GLN A 42 -24.02 0.36 -31.20
C GLN A 42 -24.87 1.48 -30.59
N LEU A 43 -25.88 1.13 -29.78
CA LEU A 43 -26.70 2.12 -29.08
C LEU A 43 -25.86 2.97 -28.11
N GLN A 44 -25.01 2.35 -27.29
CA GLN A 44 -24.08 3.11 -26.44
C GLN A 44 -23.08 3.92 -27.28
N GLY A 45 -22.71 3.42 -28.46
CA GLY A 45 -21.90 4.11 -29.46
C GLY A 45 -22.51 5.45 -29.87
N GLU A 46 -23.81 5.49 -30.11
CA GLU A 46 -24.58 6.72 -30.43
C GLU A 46 -24.72 7.64 -29.22
N ILE A 47 -25.04 7.08 -28.04
CA ILE A 47 -25.19 7.86 -26.79
C ILE A 47 -23.87 8.57 -26.44
N PHE A 48 -22.73 7.88 -26.55
CA PHE A 48 -21.42 8.41 -26.19
C PHE A 48 -20.64 8.97 -27.39
N ALA A 49 -21.28 9.18 -28.55
CA ALA A 49 -20.58 9.64 -29.74
C ALA A 49 -19.95 11.04 -29.56
N SER A 50 -18.78 11.25 -30.17
CA SER A 50 -17.97 12.46 -30.01
C SER A 50 -18.60 13.72 -30.63
N ASN A 51 -19.54 13.54 -31.55
CA ASN A 51 -20.31 14.61 -32.18
C ASN A 51 -21.49 15.08 -31.31
N THR A 52 -21.84 14.36 -30.24
CA THR A 52 -22.92 14.80 -29.35
C THR A 52 -22.47 15.98 -28.47
N PRO A 53 -23.36 16.96 -28.21
CA PRO A 53 -23.08 18.04 -27.26
C PRO A 53 -23.36 17.65 -25.80
N LEU A 54 -23.57 16.35 -25.54
CA LEU A 54 -23.98 15.83 -24.24
C LEU A 54 -22.92 16.12 -23.16
N ASN A 55 -23.36 16.79 -22.10
CA ASN A 55 -22.60 17.03 -20.88
C ASN A 55 -23.26 16.40 -19.64
N TYR A 56 -24.49 15.91 -19.77
CA TYR A 56 -25.25 15.19 -18.75
C TYR A 56 -25.84 13.93 -19.35
N ILE A 57 -25.53 12.78 -18.75
CA ILE A 57 -26.12 11.50 -19.09
C ILE A 57 -26.60 10.83 -17.80
N GLU A 58 -27.89 10.48 -17.76
CA GLU A 58 -28.52 9.70 -16.72
C GLU A 58 -29.19 8.47 -17.34
N LEU A 59 -28.74 7.29 -16.94
CA LEU A 59 -29.27 5.99 -17.35
C LEU A 59 -29.58 5.20 -16.08
N THR A 60 -30.83 5.23 -15.61
CA THR A 60 -31.21 4.73 -14.28
C THR A 60 -32.35 3.73 -14.37
N ARG A 61 -32.24 2.60 -13.65
CA ARG A 61 -33.25 1.51 -13.66
C ARG A 61 -33.50 0.98 -15.09
N LEU A 62 -32.42 0.76 -15.83
CA LEU A 62 -32.47 0.22 -17.20
C LEU A 62 -31.84 -1.18 -17.30
N GLU A 63 -31.55 -1.81 -16.16
CA GLU A 63 -30.83 -3.09 -16.10
C GLU A 63 -29.47 -3.07 -16.82
N LEU A 64 -28.85 -1.89 -16.92
CA LEU A 64 -27.54 -1.72 -17.55
C LEU A 64 -26.50 -2.59 -16.81
N SER A 65 -25.94 -3.56 -17.51
CA SER A 65 -25.02 -4.56 -16.96
C SER A 65 -23.59 -4.37 -17.48
N ILE A 66 -23.44 -3.76 -18.66
CA ILE A 66 -22.15 -3.51 -19.31
C ILE A 66 -22.08 -2.05 -19.75
N LEU A 67 -20.96 -1.40 -19.45
CA LEU A 67 -20.60 -0.08 -19.99
C LEU A 67 -19.47 -0.28 -21.01
N HIS A 68 -19.71 0.09 -22.26
CA HIS A 68 -18.80 -0.18 -23.37
C HIS A 68 -17.68 0.86 -23.51
N ILE A 69 -16.61 0.46 -24.21
CA ILE A 69 -15.41 1.28 -24.48
C ILE A 69 -15.71 2.57 -25.25
N CYS A 70 -16.84 2.66 -25.94
CA CYS A 70 -17.27 3.87 -26.63
C CYS A 70 -17.44 5.07 -25.69
N LEU A 71 -17.58 4.86 -24.38
CA LEU A 71 -17.65 5.88 -23.35
C LEU A 71 -16.55 6.95 -23.48
N LYS A 72 -15.31 6.58 -23.81
CA LYS A 72 -14.20 7.55 -23.95
C LYS A 72 -14.44 8.64 -24.97
N LYS A 73 -15.34 8.42 -25.92
CA LYS A 73 -15.67 9.40 -26.96
C LYS A 73 -16.50 10.57 -26.40
N ALA A 74 -17.13 10.42 -25.24
CA ALA A 74 -17.95 11.45 -24.58
C ALA A 74 -17.10 12.50 -23.85
N SER A 75 -16.17 13.14 -24.55
CA SER A 75 -15.14 14.02 -23.95
C SER A 75 -15.68 15.28 -23.28
N LYS A 76 -16.94 15.66 -23.55
CA LYS A 76 -17.62 16.83 -22.97
C LYS A 76 -18.45 16.48 -21.73
N LEU A 77 -18.52 15.20 -21.35
CA LEU A 77 -19.38 14.71 -20.29
C LEU A 77 -18.92 15.26 -18.93
N LYS A 78 -19.84 15.95 -18.24
CA LYS A 78 -19.62 16.53 -16.91
C LYS A 78 -20.33 15.75 -15.81
N LYS A 79 -21.50 15.16 -16.11
CA LYS A 79 -22.26 14.34 -15.18
C LYS A 79 -22.65 13.02 -15.81
N LEU A 80 -22.30 11.94 -15.14
CA LEU A 80 -22.66 10.58 -15.50
C LEU A 80 -23.36 9.92 -14.32
N ILE A 81 -24.64 9.58 -14.49
CA ILE A 81 -25.50 9.00 -13.47
C ILE A 81 -25.96 7.64 -13.98
N LEU A 82 -25.48 6.57 -13.34
CA LEU A 82 -25.76 5.18 -13.69
C LEU A 82 -26.29 4.38 -12.49
N HIS A 83 -26.96 5.06 -11.56
CA HIS A 83 -27.42 4.43 -10.34
C HIS A 83 -28.57 3.44 -10.58
N SER A 84 -28.74 2.49 -9.66
CA SER A 84 -29.83 1.50 -9.71
C SER A 84 -29.84 0.67 -11.01
N ASN A 85 -28.69 0.14 -11.39
CA ASN A 85 -28.52 -0.76 -12.52
C ASN A 85 -27.88 -2.09 -12.08
N ALA A 86 -27.36 -2.87 -13.02
CA ALA A 86 -26.76 -4.19 -12.79
C ALA A 86 -25.27 -4.24 -13.13
N LEU A 87 -24.57 -3.09 -13.17
CA LEU A 87 -23.16 -3.01 -13.56
C LEU A 87 -22.28 -3.83 -12.63
N VAL A 88 -21.43 -4.68 -13.21
CA VAL A 88 -20.45 -5.49 -12.47
C VAL A 88 -19.05 -4.90 -12.55
N ASN A 89 -18.72 -4.23 -13.66
CA ASN A 89 -17.42 -3.59 -13.90
C ASN A 89 -17.60 -2.23 -14.56
N ILE A 90 -16.62 -1.35 -14.38
CA ILE A 90 -16.46 -0.10 -15.13
C ILE A 90 -15.18 -0.22 -15.99
N PRO A 91 -15.21 0.12 -17.29
CA PRO A 91 -14.02 0.06 -18.14
C PRO A 91 -12.96 1.09 -17.72
N GLU A 92 -11.68 0.79 -17.96
CA GLU A 92 -10.57 1.73 -17.71
C GLU A 92 -10.72 3.02 -18.54
N ASP A 93 -11.39 2.96 -19.69
CA ASP A 93 -11.70 4.10 -20.55
C ASP A 93 -12.55 5.20 -19.85
N ILE A 94 -13.13 4.93 -18.66
CA ILE A 94 -13.75 5.97 -17.82
C ILE A 94 -12.76 7.11 -17.52
N GLY A 95 -11.47 6.82 -17.42
CA GLY A 95 -10.43 7.82 -17.15
C GLY A 95 -10.27 8.86 -18.25
N ASP A 96 -10.78 8.62 -19.46
CA ASP A 96 -10.69 9.55 -20.57
C ASP A 96 -11.72 10.70 -20.49
N LEU A 97 -12.69 10.60 -19.57
CA LEU A 97 -13.68 11.64 -19.31
C LEU A 97 -13.10 12.81 -18.50
N LYS A 98 -12.15 13.56 -19.07
CA LYS A 98 -11.37 14.59 -18.37
C LYS A 98 -12.20 15.75 -17.82
N GLU A 99 -13.40 15.99 -18.35
CA GLU A 99 -14.34 17.03 -17.91
C GLU A 99 -15.34 16.54 -16.84
N LEU A 100 -15.28 15.26 -16.44
CA LEU A 100 -16.26 14.67 -15.54
C LEU A 100 -16.16 15.28 -14.13
N GLN A 101 -17.28 15.80 -13.62
CA GLN A 101 -17.40 16.48 -12.33
C GLN A 101 -18.28 15.72 -11.34
N PHE A 102 -19.20 14.90 -11.84
CA PHE A 102 -20.13 14.11 -11.04
C PHE A 102 -20.25 12.71 -11.62
N LEU A 103 -20.01 11.70 -10.79
CA LEU A 103 -20.15 10.29 -11.13
C LEU A 103 -20.97 9.58 -10.05
N ASP A 104 -22.11 9.03 -10.44
CA ASP A 104 -22.94 8.21 -9.58
C ASP A 104 -23.08 6.79 -10.15
N LEU A 105 -22.55 5.83 -9.41
CA LEU A 105 -22.59 4.39 -9.69
C LEU A 105 -23.28 3.64 -8.54
N SER A 106 -24.05 4.33 -7.70
CA SER A 106 -24.68 3.72 -6.53
C SER A 106 -25.72 2.67 -6.91
N THR A 107 -25.98 1.72 -6.03
CA THR A 107 -26.94 0.62 -6.25
C THR A 107 -26.64 -0.16 -7.53
N ASN A 108 -25.43 -0.71 -7.61
CA ASN A 108 -24.98 -1.60 -8.68
C ASN A 108 -24.39 -2.89 -8.06
N LYS A 109 -23.63 -3.66 -8.83
CA LYS A 109 -22.99 -4.92 -8.40
C LYS A 109 -21.47 -4.86 -8.48
N LEU A 110 -20.88 -3.66 -8.39
CA LEU A 110 -19.44 -3.44 -8.54
C LEU A 110 -18.66 -4.08 -7.39
N ASP A 111 -17.68 -4.93 -7.71
CA ASP A 111 -16.74 -5.53 -6.71
C ASP A 111 -15.43 -4.73 -6.57
N ARG A 112 -15.09 -3.95 -7.59
CA ARG A 112 -13.89 -3.12 -7.69
C ARG A 112 -14.14 -1.91 -8.58
N LEU A 113 -13.18 -0.99 -8.58
CA LEU A 113 -13.12 0.13 -9.50
C LEU A 113 -11.83 0.09 -10.31
N PRO A 114 -11.83 0.52 -11.59
CA PRO A 114 -10.62 0.63 -12.40
C PRO A 114 -9.68 1.68 -11.83
N ALA A 115 -8.37 1.51 -12.06
CA ALA A 115 -7.37 2.45 -11.58
C ALA A 115 -7.53 3.83 -12.23
N ALA A 116 -8.05 3.87 -13.47
CA ALA A 116 -8.32 5.08 -14.21
C ALA A 116 -9.30 6.07 -13.55
N ILE A 117 -10.15 5.65 -12.60
CA ILE A 117 -10.97 6.60 -11.81
C ILE A 117 -10.07 7.62 -11.12
N GLY A 118 -8.90 7.22 -10.64
CA GLY A 118 -7.93 8.13 -10.01
C GLY A 118 -7.44 9.26 -10.93
N SER A 119 -7.64 9.16 -12.24
CA SER A 119 -7.21 10.18 -13.22
C SER A 119 -8.22 11.30 -13.48
N LEU A 120 -9.41 11.25 -12.87
CA LEU A 120 -10.51 12.21 -13.06
C LEU A 120 -10.30 13.48 -12.23
N SER A 121 -9.38 14.35 -12.65
CA SER A 121 -8.94 15.53 -11.89
C SER A 121 -10.04 16.56 -11.60
N HIS A 122 -11.10 16.62 -12.40
CA HIS A 122 -12.23 17.52 -12.22
C HIS A 122 -13.37 16.91 -11.40
N LEU A 123 -13.29 15.63 -11.03
CA LEU A 123 -14.35 14.95 -10.31
C LEU A 123 -14.52 15.57 -8.92
N SER A 124 -15.70 16.09 -8.66
CA SER A 124 -16.06 16.74 -7.40
C SER A 124 -16.90 15.83 -6.51
N THR A 125 -17.71 14.97 -7.11
CA THR A 125 -18.61 14.05 -6.40
C THR A 125 -18.50 12.66 -6.99
N LEU A 126 -18.26 11.68 -6.13
CA LEU A 126 -18.22 10.26 -6.46
C LEU A 126 -19.15 9.49 -5.51
N LEU A 127 -20.21 8.91 -6.05
CA LEU A 127 -21.21 8.12 -5.33
C LEU A 127 -21.12 6.65 -5.74
N LEU A 128 -20.88 5.80 -4.76
CA LEU A 128 -20.61 4.37 -4.90
C LEU A 128 -21.43 3.54 -3.91
N ALA A 129 -22.39 4.17 -3.22
CA ALA A 129 -23.19 3.54 -2.19
C ALA A 129 -23.89 2.26 -2.69
N HIS A 130 -24.09 1.27 -1.83
CA HIS A 130 -24.78 0.02 -2.18
C HIS A 130 -24.14 -0.74 -3.36
N ASN A 131 -22.87 -1.09 -3.20
CA ASN A 131 -22.13 -1.96 -4.12
C ASN A 131 -21.45 -3.09 -3.30
N LYS A 132 -20.47 -3.78 -3.90
CA LYS A 132 -19.69 -4.86 -3.27
C LYS A 132 -18.19 -4.52 -3.23
N ILE A 133 -17.85 -3.23 -3.22
CA ILE A 133 -16.46 -2.77 -3.35
C ILE A 133 -15.69 -3.13 -2.08
N SER A 134 -14.62 -3.92 -2.24
CA SER A 134 -13.74 -4.31 -1.13
C SER A 134 -12.52 -3.40 -0.96
N LEU A 135 -12.12 -2.71 -2.03
CA LEU A 135 -10.97 -1.80 -2.05
C LEU A 135 -11.21 -0.63 -3.03
N LEU A 136 -10.82 0.57 -2.63
CA LEU A 136 -10.81 1.75 -3.50
C LEU A 136 -9.44 1.88 -4.22
N PRO A 137 -9.42 2.35 -5.48
CA PRO A 137 -8.19 2.59 -6.22
C PRO A 137 -7.43 3.80 -5.64
N ASP A 138 -6.25 4.07 -6.18
CA ASP A 138 -5.52 5.28 -5.84
C ASP A 138 -6.33 6.53 -6.27
N MET A 139 -6.74 7.35 -5.29
CA MET A 139 -7.52 8.57 -5.49
C MET A 139 -6.65 9.83 -5.48
N THR A 140 -5.31 9.71 -5.48
CA THR A 140 -4.39 10.86 -5.40
C THR A 140 -4.54 11.88 -6.53
N GLY A 141 -5.03 11.45 -7.70
CA GLY A 141 -5.30 12.34 -8.84
C GLY A 141 -6.67 13.03 -8.78
N LEU A 142 -7.56 12.69 -7.83
CA LEU A 142 -8.88 13.29 -7.65
C LEU A 142 -8.82 14.65 -6.92
N VAL A 143 -8.01 15.58 -7.45
CA VAL A 143 -7.67 16.87 -6.82
C VAL A 143 -8.86 17.81 -6.56
N SER A 144 -9.99 17.57 -7.23
CA SER A 144 -11.22 18.36 -7.06
C SER A 144 -12.27 17.70 -6.17
N LEU A 145 -12.01 16.49 -5.68
CA LEU A 145 -13.00 15.69 -4.96
C LEU A 145 -13.40 16.36 -3.65
N GLN A 146 -14.71 16.49 -3.48
CA GLN A 146 -15.37 17.21 -2.39
C GLN A 146 -16.29 16.29 -1.60
N HIS A 147 -16.96 15.37 -2.29
CA HIS A 147 -17.90 14.42 -1.71
C HIS A 147 -17.58 13.00 -2.20
N LEU A 148 -17.34 12.10 -1.25
CA LEU A 148 -17.18 10.67 -1.49
C LEU A 148 -18.18 9.89 -0.63
N ASP A 149 -19.04 9.13 -1.29
CA ASP A 149 -19.94 8.18 -0.64
C ASP A 149 -19.65 6.76 -1.12
N VAL A 150 -19.20 5.93 -0.20
CA VAL A 150 -18.90 4.49 -0.38
C VAL A 150 -19.62 3.68 0.70
N SER A 151 -20.74 4.18 1.21
CA SER A 151 -21.56 3.46 2.18
C SER A 151 -22.12 2.14 1.63
N HIS A 152 -22.45 1.21 2.52
CA HIS A 152 -23.04 -0.09 2.13
C HIS A 152 -22.18 -0.83 1.08
N ASN A 153 -20.90 -1.02 1.41
CA ASN A 153 -19.91 -1.73 0.61
C ASN A 153 -19.19 -2.79 1.47
N GLN A 154 -18.06 -3.31 1.00
CA GLN A 154 -17.30 -4.38 1.66
C GLN A 154 -15.89 -3.91 2.07
N LEU A 155 -15.68 -2.61 2.27
CA LEU A 155 -14.37 -2.06 2.62
C LEU A 155 -13.92 -2.59 3.98
N THR A 156 -12.76 -3.23 4.03
CA THR A 156 -12.11 -3.67 5.29
C THR A 156 -11.11 -2.66 5.83
N GLU A 157 -10.66 -1.73 4.99
CA GLU A 157 -9.66 -0.73 5.30
C GLU A 157 -10.20 0.69 5.02
N PHE A 158 -9.72 1.66 5.81
CA PHE A 158 -10.02 3.07 5.58
C PHE A 158 -9.22 3.62 4.40
N PRO A 159 -9.82 4.40 3.47
CA PRO A 159 -9.08 4.96 2.34
C PRO A 159 -8.02 5.97 2.80
N THR A 160 -6.77 5.78 2.38
CA THR A 160 -5.66 6.70 2.73
C THR A 160 -5.08 7.46 1.53
N SER A 161 -5.39 7.03 0.31
CA SER A 161 -4.78 7.52 -0.93
C SER A 161 -5.51 8.75 -1.49
N PHE A 162 -5.46 9.88 -0.77
CA PHE A 162 -6.06 11.13 -1.22
C PHE A 162 -5.01 12.14 -1.72
N PRO A 163 -5.40 13.11 -2.58
CA PRO A 163 -4.49 14.15 -3.06
C PRO A 163 -3.85 14.93 -1.91
N ASN A 164 -2.63 15.43 -2.12
CA ASN A 164 -2.07 16.43 -1.23
C ASN A 164 -2.96 17.68 -1.24
N GLN A 165 -3.31 18.22 -0.06
CA GLN A 165 -4.32 19.30 0.09
C GLN A 165 -5.72 18.92 -0.41
N SER A 166 -6.24 17.77 0.00
CA SER A 166 -7.57 17.30 -0.40
C SER A 166 -8.65 18.36 -0.15
N LYS A 167 -9.53 18.53 -1.14
CA LYS A 167 -10.74 19.38 -1.03
C LYS A 167 -11.91 18.63 -0.40
N LEU A 168 -11.72 17.37 -0.03
CA LEU A 168 -12.77 16.51 0.50
C LEU A 168 -13.35 17.10 1.78
N HIS A 169 -14.65 17.35 1.76
CA HIS A 169 -15.38 17.86 2.92
C HIS A 169 -16.41 16.87 3.45
N THR A 170 -16.86 15.92 2.63
CA THR A 170 -17.82 14.89 3.02
C THR A 170 -17.29 13.52 2.65
N LEU A 171 -17.18 12.64 3.66
CA LEU A 171 -16.73 11.26 3.53
C LEU A 171 -17.73 10.32 4.23
N ILE A 172 -18.46 9.55 3.43
CA ILE A 172 -19.49 8.63 3.92
C ILE A 172 -19.01 7.19 3.67
N LEU A 173 -18.81 6.44 4.76
CA LEU A 173 -18.21 5.11 4.82
C LEU A 173 -19.06 4.15 5.67
N ASN A 174 -20.29 4.51 6.04
CA ASN A 174 -21.10 3.68 6.92
C ASN A 174 -21.47 2.34 6.30
N SER A 175 -21.75 1.35 7.14
CA SER A 175 -22.13 0.00 6.69
C SER A 175 -21.06 -0.64 5.79
N ASN A 176 -19.84 -0.70 6.32
CA ASN A 176 -18.68 -1.39 5.74
C ASN A 176 -18.08 -2.32 6.81
N TYR A 177 -16.89 -2.90 6.56
CA TYR A 177 -16.19 -3.79 7.48
C TYR A 177 -14.87 -3.19 8.01
N ILE A 178 -14.78 -1.86 8.10
CA ILE A 178 -13.54 -1.17 8.50
C ILE A 178 -13.24 -1.47 9.97
N ARG A 179 -12.07 -2.05 10.24
CA ARG A 179 -11.64 -2.44 11.60
C ARG A 179 -10.70 -1.44 12.26
N GLU A 180 -9.85 -0.83 11.46
CA GLU A 180 -8.78 0.04 11.93
C GLU A 180 -8.82 1.36 11.17
N LEU A 181 -8.49 2.43 11.89
CA LEU A 181 -8.28 3.74 11.33
C LEU A 181 -6.81 4.12 11.50
N PRO A 182 -6.15 4.71 10.50
CA PRO A 182 -4.80 5.23 10.65
C PRO A 182 -4.78 6.33 11.72
N VAL A 183 -3.65 6.47 12.41
CA VAL A 183 -3.48 7.50 13.45
C VAL A 183 -3.58 8.90 12.84
N GLU A 184 -3.06 9.09 11.63
CA GLU A 184 -3.10 10.36 10.89
C GLU A 184 -3.22 10.14 9.37
N VAL A 185 -3.98 11.00 8.70
CA VAL A 185 -4.02 11.14 7.24
C VAL A 185 -3.82 12.62 6.91
N ASN A 186 -2.56 13.01 6.70
CA ASN A 186 -2.16 14.42 6.51
C ASN A 186 -2.92 15.14 5.38
N SER A 187 -3.45 14.40 4.40
CA SER A 187 -4.21 14.95 3.27
C SER A 187 -5.67 15.30 3.58
N LEU A 188 -6.30 14.72 4.62
CA LEU A 188 -7.75 14.87 4.88
C LEU A 188 -8.11 15.94 5.92
N ASN A 189 -7.17 16.32 6.78
CA ASN A 189 -7.49 17.02 8.04
C ASN A 189 -7.98 18.47 7.90
N ASP A 190 -7.68 19.15 6.78
CA ASP A 190 -7.89 20.60 6.66
C ASP A 190 -9.28 21.02 6.17
N ASN A 191 -9.99 20.14 5.45
CA ASN A 191 -11.26 20.48 4.79
C ASN A 191 -12.44 19.59 5.20
N LEU A 192 -12.19 18.48 5.88
CA LEU A 192 -13.22 17.52 6.26
C LEU A 192 -14.22 18.14 7.25
N LYS A 193 -15.52 18.08 6.89
CA LYS A 193 -16.64 18.63 7.66
C LYS A 193 -17.57 17.54 8.16
N THR A 194 -17.85 16.54 7.31
CA THR A 194 -18.80 15.48 7.61
C THR A 194 -18.14 14.14 7.37
N VAL A 195 -18.11 13.31 8.42
CA VAL A 195 -17.65 11.94 8.36
C VAL A 195 -18.73 11.04 8.91
N ASN A 196 -19.08 9.99 8.16
CA ASN A 196 -19.92 8.93 8.66
C ASN A 196 -19.20 7.58 8.56
N LEU A 197 -18.91 6.99 9.71
CA LEU A 197 -18.27 5.69 9.89
C LEU A 197 -19.15 4.73 10.70
N SER A 198 -20.43 5.04 10.84
CA SER A 198 -21.36 4.17 11.57
C SER A 198 -21.46 2.78 10.94
N ASP A 199 -21.85 1.78 11.72
CA ASP A 199 -22.05 0.41 11.24
C ASP A 199 -20.78 -0.16 10.57
N ASN A 200 -19.65 -0.09 11.29
CA ASN A 200 -18.37 -0.67 10.91
C ASN A 200 -17.83 -1.58 12.04
N GLU A 201 -16.59 -2.05 11.92
CA GLU A 201 -15.95 -2.94 12.89
C GLU A 201 -14.86 -2.26 13.72
N ILE A 202 -14.91 -0.92 13.87
CA ILE A 202 -13.81 -0.15 14.46
C ILE A 202 -13.69 -0.47 15.96
N VAL A 203 -12.49 -0.83 16.41
CA VAL A 203 -12.21 -1.24 17.79
C VAL A 203 -11.52 -0.15 18.61
N ASP A 204 -10.60 0.59 18.00
CA ASP A 204 -9.78 1.59 18.67
C ASP A 204 -10.37 3.00 18.58
N LEU A 205 -9.96 3.88 19.48
CA LEU A 205 -10.38 5.28 19.45
C LEU A 205 -9.87 5.97 18.16
N PRO A 206 -10.74 6.67 17.41
CA PRO A 206 -10.42 7.24 16.11
C PRO A 206 -9.62 8.55 16.23
N PHE A 207 -8.37 8.47 16.69
CA PHE A 207 -7.52 9.65 16.93
C PHE A 207 -7.25 10.50 15.68
N LEU A 208 -7.43 9.92 14.48
CA LEU A 208 -7.39 10.59 13.18
C LEU A 208 -8.14 11.93 13.20
N PHE A 209 -9.33 11.97 13.82
CA PHE A 209 -10.19 13.14 13.77
C PHE A 209 -9.85 14.22 14.81
N CYS A 210 -8.90 13.98 15.72
CA CYS A 210 -8.47 14.96 16.73
C CYS A 210 -8.00 16.28 16.10
N ASN A 211 -7.35 16.20 14.94
CA ASN A 211 -6.73 17.33 14.25
C ASN A 211 -7.61 17.92 13.14
N CYS A 212 -8.80 17.37 12.89
CA CYS A 212 -9.74 17.88 11.88
C CYS A 212 -10.42 19.16 12.37
N LYS A 213 -9.86 20.32 12.01
CA LYS A 213 -10.30 21.63 12.53
C LYS A 213 -11.71 22.05 12.07
N LYS A 214 -12.17 21.53 10.94
CA LYS A 214 -13.46 21.91 10.32
C LYS A 214 -14.56 20.88 10.52
N ILE A 215 -14.32 19.80 11.28
CA ILE A 215 -15.31 18.73 11.46
C ILE A 215 -16.54 19.25 12.22
N LYS A 216 -17.71 19.06 11.61
CA LYS A 216 -19.03 19.46 12.12
C LYS A 216 -19.86 18.25 12.52
N THR A 217 -19.73 17.16 11.77
CA THR A 217 -20.47 15.91 11.98
C THR A 217 -19.49 14.74 11.93
N LEU A 218 -19.51 13.91 12.97
CA LEU A 218 -18.73 12.68 13.07
C LEU A 218 -19.64 11.58 13.61
N GLU A 219 -20.18 10.76 12.71
CA GLU A 219 -21.04 9.64 13.05
C GLU A 219 -20.19 8.38 13.21
N LEU A 220 -20.28 7.73 14.37
CA LEU A 220 -19.47 6.56 14.75
C LEU A 220 -20.33 5.44 15.38
N ALA A 221 -21.65 5.56 15.33
CA ALA A 221 -22.56 4.62 15.96
C ALA A 221 -22.36 3.18 15.45
N ASN A 222 -22.77 2.19 16.22
CA ASN A 222 -22.73 0.78 15.79
C ASN A 222 -21.33 0.29 15.34
N ASN A 223 -20.29 0.61 16.13
CA ASN A 223 -18.93 0.09 15.98
C ASN A 223 -18.54 -0.81 17.17
N LYS A 224 -17.35 -1.40 17.12
CA LYS A 224 -16.84 -2.38 18.11
C LYS A 224 -15.86 -1.74 19.12
N PHE A 225 -16.03 -0.46 19.44
CA PHE A 225 -15.09 0.26 20.31
C PHE A 225 -14.88 -0.42 21.67
N SER A 226 -13.61 -0.61 22.04
CA SER A 226 -13.23 -1.22 23.31
C SER A 226 -13.47 -0.31 24.53
N ASP A 227 -13.45 1.02 24.33
CA ASP A 227 -13.73 1.99 25.38
C ASP A 227 -15.25 2.12 25.62
N ASN A 228 -15.74 1.44 26.67
CA ASN A 228 -17.15 1.45 27.08
C ASN A 228 -17.72 2.86 27.36
N ARG A 229 -16.88 3.82 27.80
CA ARG A 229 -17.33 5.18 28.05
C ARG A 229 -17.50 5.93 26.74
N PHE A 230 -16.56 5.75 25.81
CA PHE A 230 -16.68 6.30 24.46
C PHE A 230 -17.91 5.72 23.74
N LYS A 231 -18.14 4.41 23.87
CA LYS A 231 -19.31 3.73 23.32
C LYS A 231 -20.64 4.34 23.81
N LYS A 232 -20.79 4.57 25.12
CA LYS A 232 -21.97 5.25 25.66
C LYS A 232 -22.12 6.70 25.16
N LEU A 233 -21.01 7.38 24.91
CA LEU A 233 -21.01 8.76 24.42
C LEU A 233 -21.49 8.85 22.97
N ILE A 234 -21.07 7.92 22.10
CA ILE A 234 -21.53 7.86 20.70
C ILE A 234 -22.97 7.35 20.56
N GLU A 235 -23.44 6.51 21.49
CA GLU A 235 -24.80 5.96 21.48
C GLU A 235 -25.86 6.96 21.99
N ASP A 236 -25.46 8.06 22.65
CA ASP A 236 -26.41 9.11 23.04
C ASP A 236 -26.84 9.90 21.80
N PRO A 237 -28.12 9.87 21.39
CA PRO A 237 -28.60 10.57 20.19
C PRO A 237 -28.49 12.11 20.30
N ARG A 238 -28.19 12.66 21.48
CA ARG A 238 -28.01 14.10 21.71
C ARG A 238 -26.54 14.53 21.80
N HIS A 239 -25.60 13.60 21.61
CA HIS A 239 -24.19 13.95 21.66
C HIS A 239 -23.85 14.99 20.60
N LYS A 240 -22.93 15.90 20.93
CA LYS A 240 -22.42 16.89 19.97
C LYS A 240 -21.07 16.42 19.47
N THR A 241 -20.79 16.58 18.18
CA THR A 241 -19.49 16.25 17.56
C THR A 241 -18.30 16.74 18.37
N TRP A 242 -18.34 17.99 18.86
CA TRP A 242 -17.26 18.56 19.66
C TRP A 242 -16.98 17.79 20.96
N THR A 243 -18.00 17.20 21.59
CA THR A 243 -17.82 16.38 22.80
C THR A 243 -17.07 15.08 22.52
N LEU A 244 -17.27 14.48 21.33
CA LEU A 244 -16.48 13.35 20.86
C LEU A 244 -15.03 13.76 20.65
N ILE A 245 -14.81 14.86 19.92
CA ILE A 245 -13.46 15.38 19.65
C ILE A 245 -12.72 15.73 20.94
N ASP A 246 -13.38 16.36 21.91
CA ASP A 246 -12.80 16.66 23.23
C ASP A 246 -12.43 15.38 24.00
N TYR A 247 -13.29 14.36 23.98
CA TYR A 247 -12.99 13.06 24.57
C TYR A 247 -11.76 12.41 23.94
N LEU A 248 -11.69 12.41 22.59
CA LEU A 248 -10.56 11.85 21.84
C LEU A 248 -9.26 12.61 22.16
N LYS A 249 -9.29 13.95 22.21
CA LYS A 249 -8.13 14.77 22.58
C LYS A 249 -7.63 14.51 24.00
N LYS A 250 -8.53 14.29 24.96
CA LYS A 250 -8.16 13.96 26.34
C LYS A 250 -7.52 12.57 26.47
N LYS A 251 -7.93 11.63 25.61
CA LYS A 251 -7.43 10.26 25.56
C LYS A 251 -6.25 10.06 24.63
N ALA A 252 -5.98 11.02 23.75
CA ALA A 252 -4.86 10.97 22.82
C ALA A 252 -3.54 10.83 23.60
N PRO A 253 -2.61 9.96 23.16
CA PRO A 253 -1.32 9.82 23.80
C PRO A 253 -0.59 11.17 23.79
N LYS A 254 -0.28 11.70 24.97
CA LYS A 254 0.49 12.94 25.09
C LYS A 254 1.89 12.71 24.52
N PRO A 255 2.44 13.62 23.70
CA PRO A 255 3.86 13.59 23.39
C PRO A 255 4.61 13.68 24.72
N SER A 256 5.52 12.74 24.97
CA SER A 256 6.38 12.72 26.14
C SER A 256 7.31 13.95 26.10
N ILE A 257 6.86 15.04 26.72
CA ILE A 257 7.70 16.18 27.05
C ILE A 257 8.65 15.71 28.16
N LYS A 258 9.93 15.58 27.82
CA LYS A 258 10.97 15.60 28.85
C LYS A 258 10.97 17.00 29.44
N ASN A 259 10.66 17.09 30.74
CA ASN A 259 10.83 18.30 31.53
C ASN A 259 12.29 18.77 31.41
N ASN A 260 12.47 19.98 30.89
CA ASN A 260 13.59 20.82 31.27
C ASN A 260 12.97 22.16 31.71
N ASP A 261 13.08 22.43 33.00
CA ASP A 261 12.80 23.72 33.61
C ASP A 261 13.62 24.81 32.93
N GLY A 262 12.97 25.94 32.59
CA GLY A 262 13.69 27.11 32.08
C GLY A 262 12.81 28.16 31.42
N LYS A 263 12.10 28.95 32.25
CA LYS A 263 11.65 30.34 32.04
C LYS A 263 11.15 30.74 30.64
N GLU A 264 9.84 30.99 30.56
CA GLU A 264 9.23 31.83 29.52
C GLU A 264 9.86 33.24 29.49
N PRO A 265 9.91 33.84 28.29
CA PRO A 265 9.44 35.21 28.17
C PRO A 265 8.38 35.36 27.08
N LYS A 266 7.35 36.14 27.41
CA LYS A 266 6.26 36.60 26.52
C LYS A 266 6.83 37.38 25.31
N PRO A 267 6.23 37.30 24.11
CA PRO A 267 6.48 38.30 23.08
C PRO A 267 5.36 39.36 23.08
N ASN A 268 5.78 40.60 23.28
CA ASN A 268 5.04 41.79 22.87
C ASN A 268 5.07 41.94 21.34
N SER A 269 3.99 42.53 20.83
CA SER A 269 3.76 42.95 19.47
C SER A 269 4.87 43.81 18.85
N VAL A 270 5.39 43.42 17.69
CA VAL A 270 5.84 44.36 16.63
C VAL A 270 5.53 43.74 15.26
N LYS A 271 4.81 44.50 14.43
CA LYS A 271 4.61 44.24 13.01
C LYS A 271 5.92 44.52 12.25
N SER A 272 6.30 43.65 11.34
CA SER A 272 7.09 44.02 10.17
C SER A 272 6.72 43.12 8.99
N ASN A 273 6.19 43.74 7.94
CA ASN A 273 6.18 43.19 6.59
C ASN A 273 7.64 42.92 6.18
N ILE A 274 7.93 41.74 5.64
CA ILE A 274 8.93 41.46 4.61
C ILE A 274 8.58 40.10 3.98
N ASP A 275 8.34 40.17 2.68
CA ASP A 275 8.51 39.21 1.58
C ASP A 275 7.98 37.77 1.64
N LYS A 276 7.19 37.49 0.58
CA LYS A 276 6.91 36.18 0.03
C LYS A 276 8.22 35.60 -0.51
N ASP A 277 8.77 34.61 0.18
CA ASP A 277 9.74 33.69 -0.40
C ASP A 277 9.27 32.24 -0.25
N GLU A 278 9.58 31.50 -1.31
CA GLU A 278 9.19 30.14 -1.62
C GLU A 278 9.40 29.16 -0.46
N TYR A 279 8.34 28.45 -0.08
CA TYR A 279 8.48 27.16 0.59
C TYR A 279 9.03 26.15 -0.43
N VAL A 280 10.35 26.08 -0.57
CA VAL A 280 11.00 24.92 -1.18
C VAL A 280 10.80 23.76 -0.21
N SER A 281 9.80 22.92 -0.49
CA SER A 281 9.64 21.63 0.18
C SER A 281 10.84 20.76 -0.20
N ASN A 282 11.78 20.52 0.70
CA ASN A 282 12.81 19.50 0.52
C ASN A 282 12.15 18.12 0.63
N VAL A 283 11.52 17.66 -0.45
CA VAL A 283 11.00 16.30 -0.59
C VAL A 283 12.22 15.37 -0.64
N PRO A 284 12.30 14.33 0.23
CA PRO A 284 13.42 13.41 0.21
C PRO A 284 13.53 12.71 -1.15
N VAL A 285 14.73 12.71 -1.73
CA VAL A 285 15.01 12.13 -3.05
C VAL A 285 15.51 10.69 -2.88
N ILE A 286 14.90 9.76 -3.59
CA ILE A 286 15.37 8.38 -3.73
C ILE A 286 15.92 8.22 -5.15
N THR A 287 17.16 7.78 -5.28
CA THR A 287 17.78 7.50 -6.59
C THR A 287 17.91 6.01 -6.79
N VAL A 288 17.19 5.45 -7.75
CA VAL A 288 17.28 4.04 -8.13
C VAL A 288 18.29 3.88 -9.26
N THR A 289 19.28 3.02 -9.07
CA THR A 289 20.30 2.70 -10.06
C THR A 289 20.09 1.29 -10.63
N TYR A 290 20.11 1.21 -11.96
CA TYR A 290 20.07 -0.05 -12.69
C TYR A 290 21.47 -0.40 -13.17
N ARG A 291 21.91 -1.64 -12.92
CA ARG A 291 23.13 -2.22 -13.48
C ARG A 291 22.78 -3.27 -14.53
N MET A 292 23.52 -3.29 -15.63
CA MET A 292 23.32 -4.26 -16.72
C MET A 292 23.56 -5.71 -16.21
N ASN A 293 24.60 -5.92 -15.39
CA ASN A 293 25.02 -7.23 -14.87
C ASN A 293 24.89 -7.33 -13.33
N SER A 294 23.67 -7.18 -12.78
CA SER A 294 23.41 -7.19 -11.31
C SER A 294 22.84 -8.51 -10.77
N GLU A 295 23.28 -9.64 -11.33
CA GLU A 295 22.85 -10.97 -10.90
C GLU A 295 23.52 -11.34 -9.59
N LEU A 296 22.88 -10.95 -8.48
CA LEU A 296 23.47 -11.07 -7.16
C LEU A 296 22.96 -12.31 -6.43
N VAL A 297 21.74 -12.78 -6.69
CA VAL A 297 21.11 -13.86 -5.90
C VAL A 297 20.62 -14.97 -6.81
N GLU A 298 21.04 -16.20 -6.50
CA GLU A 298 20.52 -17.44 -7.09
C GLU A 298 19.61 -18.17 -6.09
N ARG A 299 18.35 -18.40 -6.48
CA ARG A 299 17.41 -19.25 -5.72
C ARG A 299 17.54 -20.72 -6.14
N LYS A 300 17.90 -21.58 -5.19
CA LYS A 300 17.94 -23.04 -5.37
C LYS A 300 16.54 -23.66 -5.25
N LYS A 301 16.37 -24.85 -5.83
CA LYS A 301 15.06 -25.53 -5.91
C LYS A 301 14.49 -25.89 -4.54
N GLU A 302 15.36 -26.18 -3.58
CA GLU A 302 15.02 -26.59 -2.22
C GLU A 302 14.26 -25.49 -1.46
N ALA A 303 14.48 -24.23 -1.79
CA ALA A 303 13.74 -23.12 -1.19
C ALA A 303 12.27 -23.05 -1.66
N LEU A 304 11.93 -23.61 -2.82
CA LEU A 304 10.60 -23.52 -3.43
C LEU A 304 9.51 -24.18 -2.56
N GLU A 305 9.84 -25.30 -1.93
CA GLU A 305 8.88 -26.10 -1.16
C GLU A 305 8.64 -25.56 0.25
N ILE A 306 9.43 -24.57 0.67
CA ILE A 306 9.56 -24.18 2.07
C ILE A 306 9.24 -22.70 2.25
N ARG A 307 9.94 -21.84 1.51
CA ARG A 307 9.77 -20.38 1.53
C ARG A 307 10.15 -19.82 0.16
N PRO A 308 9.26 -19.94 -0.83
CA PRO A 308 9.60 -19.79 -2.25
C PRO A 308 10.01 -18.37 -2.66
N PHE A 309 9.48 -17.34 -2.01
CA PHE A 309 9.59 -15.98 -2.50
C PHE A 309 10.67 -15.20 -1.76
N ILE A 310 11.50 -14.50 -2.53
CA ILE A 310 12.52 -13.58 -2.03
C ILE A 310 12.59 -12.34 -2.94
N ALA A 311 12.80 -11.17 -2.35
CA ALA A 311 13.15 -9.94 -3.06
C ALA A 311 14.27 -9.23 -2.28
N CYS A 312 15.20 -8.61 -2.99
CA CYS A 312 16.34 -7.91 -2.38
C CYS A 312 16.55 -6.54 -3.03
N CYS A 313 17.21 -5.62 -2.32
CA CYS A 313 17.87 -4.44 -2.87
C CYS A 313 19.10 -4.08 -2.05
N ILE A 314 19.98 -3.24 -2.61
CA ILE A 314 21.11 -2.69 -1.86
C ILE A 314 20.87 -1.19 -1.66
N LEU A 315 20.88 -0.76 -0.41
CA LEU A 315 20.85 0.65 -0.03
C LEU A 315 22.30 1.14 0.05
N LYS A 316 22.66 2.11 -0.80
CA LYS A 316 24.04 2.60 -0.96
C LYS A 316 24.26 3.89 -0.19
N ASP A 317 25.49 4.07 0.29
CA ASP A 317 25.97 5.30 0.92
C ASP A 317 25.12 5.79 2.11
N CYS A 318 24.60 4.83 2.89
CA CYS A 318 23.84 5.10 4.09
C CYS A 318 24.70 5.79 5.15
N SER A 319 24.28 6.97 5.60
CA SER A 319 24.92 7.70 6.70
C SER A 319 24.23 7.35 8.03
N LEU A 320 24.73 6.29 8.68
CA LEU A 320 24.21 5.76 9.93
C LEU A 320 24.95 6.33 11.15
N ASN A 321 24.20 6.49 12.24
CA ASN A 321 24.71 6.69 13.59
C ASN A 321 23.94 5.76 14.54
N ALA A 322 24.33 5.69 15.82
CA ALA A 322 23.72 4.76 16.77
C ALA A 322 22.18 4.91 16.89
N GLU A 323 21.69 6.14 16.80
CA GLU A 323 20.24 6.42 16.85
C GLU A 323 19.53 5.96 15.58
N LYS A 324 20.11 6.21 14.40
CA LYS A 324 19.57 5.74 13.11
C LYS A 324 19.57 4.21 13.00
N VAL A 325 20.60 3.53 13.48
CA VAL A 325 20.62 2.05 13.53
C VAL A 325 19.47 1.55 14.40
N LYS A 326 19.28 2.15 15.59
CA LYS A 326 18.17 1.80 16.49
C LYS A 326 16.80 2.07 15.85
N GLN A 327 16.65 3.17 15.11
CA GLN A 327 15.42 3.50 14.39
C GLN A 327 15.13 2.53 13.25
N LEU A 328 16.13 2.14 12.45
CA LEU A 328 15.97 1.08 11.42
C LEU A 328 15.49 -0.24 12.04
N LEU A 329 16.10 -0.66 13.15
CA LEU A 329 15.68 -1.86 13.86
C LEU A 329 14.27 -1.74 14.44
N LYS A 330 13.88 -0.54 14.89
CA LYS A 330 12.51 -0.27 15.37
C LYS A 330 11.49 -0.36 14.23
N ILE A 331 11.82 0.17 13.04
CA ILE A 331 10.99 0.07 11.83
C ILE A 331 10.85 -1.40 11.42
N GLN A 332 11.96 -2.13 11.36
CA GLN A 332 11.96 -3.56 11.04
C GLN A 332 11.06 -4.35 12.00
N ASN A 333 11.17 -4.11 13.32
CA ASN A 333 10.33 -4.78 14.31
C ASN A 333 8.85 -4.37 14.21
N LYS A 334 8.56 -3.09 13.96
CA LYS A 334 7.18 -2.61 13.72
C LYS A 334 6.56 -3.35 12.53
N LEU A 335 7.27 -3.45 11.41
CA LEU A 335 6.79 -4.12 10.20
C LEU A 335 6.70 -5.63 10.37
N HIS A 336 7.60 -6.24 11.16
CA HIS A 336 7.51 -7.65 11.52
C HIS A 336 6.23 -7.99 12.25
N SER A 337 5.78 -7.13 13.18
CA SER A 337 4.55 -7.36 13.94
C SER A 337 3.28 -6.95 13.17
N SER A 338 3.37 -5.98 12.26
CA SER A 338 2.23 -5.56 11.44
C SER A 338 2.16 -6.30 10.10
N VAL A 339 2.79 -5.76 9.06
CA VAL A 339 2.66 -6.21 7.66
C VAL A 339 3.23 -7.61 7.39
N CYS A 340 4.05 -8.14 8.30
CA CYS A 340 4.58 -9.51 8.21
C CYS A 340 3.83 -10.52 9.10
N GLU A 341 2.74 -10.12 9.77
CA GLU A 341 1.93 -10.93 10.69
C GLU A 341 2.77 -11.71 11.70
N GLU A 342 3.56 -11.01 12.53
CA GLU A 342 4.48 -11.63 13.49
C GLU A 342 5.46 -12.61 12.84
N ARG A 343 5.97 -12.19 11.66
CA ARG A 343 6.87 -12.91 10.77
C ARG A 343 6.35 -14.23 10.20
N THR A 344 5.05 -14.50 10.30
CA THR A 344 4.47 -15.76 9.82
C THR A 344 4.38 -15.79 8.30
N ILE A 345 4.02 -14.68 7.66
CA ILE A 345 3.85 -14.60 6.20
C ILE A 345 5.10 -14.09 5.48
N ALA A 346 5.90 -13.25 6.14
CA ALA A 346 7.07 -12.60 5.56
C ALA A 346 8.12 -12.28 6.63
N SER A 347 9.36 -11.99 6.23
CA SER A 347 10.41 -11.56 7.15
C SER A 347 11.41 -10.67 6.43
N ILE A 348 11.89 -9.67 7.15
CA ILE A 348 12.83 -8.66 6.69
C ILE A 348 14.19 -8.96 7.33
N GLY A 349 15.21 -9.17 6.51
CA GLY A 349 16.61 -9.27 6.91
C GLY A 349 17.38 -8.03 6.43
N THR A 350 18.23 -7.48 7.29
CA THR A 350 19.16 -6.40 6.94
C THR A 350 20.58 -6.81 7.27
N HIS A 351 21.49 -6.58 6.33
CA HIS A 351 22.89 -7.02 6.40
C HIS A 351 23.83 -5.91 5.93
N ASP A 352 24.98 -5.78 6.58
CA ASP A 352 26.07 -4.96 6.07
C ASP A 352 26.65 -5.61 4.80
N PHE A 353 26.38 -4.99 3.66
CA PHE A 353 26.76 -5.52 2.35
C PHE A 353 28.29 -5.55 2.15
N ARG A 354 29.05 -4.74 2.89
CA ARG A 354 30.52 -4.74 2.79
C ARG A 354 31.17 -5.92 3.50
N LYS A 355 30.41 -6.65 4.33
CA LYS A 355 30.87 -7.81 5.09
C LYS A 355 30.51 -9.16 4.44
N LEU A 356 29.92 -9.15 3.23
CA LEU A 356 29.50 -10.35 2.51
C LEU A 356 30.14 -10.44 1.12
N GLN A 357 30.21 -11.66 0.58
CA GLN A 357 30.80 -11.94 -0.74
C GLN A 357 29.74 -12.43 -1.75
N PRO A 358 29.35 -11.64 -2.76
CA PRO A 358 28.51 -12.11 -3.84
C PRO A 358 29.22 -13.14 -4.77
N PRO A 359 28.49 -13.98 -5.52
CA PRO A 359 27.02 -14.10 -5.56
C PRO A 359 26.44 -14.78 -4.32
N LEU A 360 25.19 -14.46 -4.02
CA LEU A 360 24.44 -14.99 -2.89
C LEU A 360 23.56 -16.17 -3.34
N ILE A 361 23.37 -17.13 -2.44
CA ILE A 361 22.57 -18.32 -2.65
C ILE A 361 21.42 -18.30 -1.64
N TYR A 362 20.19 -18.23 -2.16
CA TYR A 362 18.98 -18.44 -1.38
C TYR A 362 18.52 -19.89 -1.56
N GLY A 363 18.61 -20.69 -0.51
CA GLY A 363 18.39 -22.13 -0.57
C GLY A 363 17.73 -22.66 0.69
N ALA A 364 17.66 -23.99 0.80
CA ALA A 364 17.30 -24.66 2.04
C ALA A 364 18.23 -25.85 2.31
N ALA A 365 18.64 -26.03 3.56
CA ALA A 365 19.59 -27.06 3.98
C ALA A 365 19.10 -27.79 5.22
N HIS A 366 19.64 -28.99 5.46
CA HIS A 366 19.34 -29.75 6.67
C HIS A 366 19.77 -28.96 7.92
N PRO A 367 18.95 -28.90 8.99
CA PRO A 367 19.23 -28.08 10.17
C PRO A 367 20.59 -28.34 10.85
N ASP A 368 21.12 -29.56 10.73
CA ASP A 368 22.41 -29.93 11.31
C ASP A 368 23.62 -29.49 10.46
N ALA A 369 23.42 -29.24 9.16
CA ALA A 369 24.46 -28.76 8.25
C ALA A 369 24.51 -27.23 8.15
N LEU A 370 23.42 -26.56 8.54
CA LEU A 370 23.33 -25.11 8.52
C LEU A 370 24.02 -24.53 9.76
N MET A 371 25.18 -23.92 9.58
CA MET A 371 25.97 -23.33 10.68
C MET A 371 25.94 -21.80 10.61
N ILE A 372 25.37 -21.16 11.63
CA ILE A 372 25.23 -19.70 11.74
C ILE A 372 25.71 -19.23 13.11
N THR A 373 26.27 -18.02 13.19
CA THR A 373 26.43 -17.28 14.45
C THR A 373 25.23 -16.33 14.57
N PRO A 374 24.21 -16.66 15.39
CA PRO A 374 22.99 -15.87 15.45
C PRO A 374 23.27 -14.48 16.02
N LEU A 375 22.50 -13.50 15.58
CA LEU A 375 22.55 -12.14 16.10
C LEU A 375 22.54 -12.12 17.64
N HIS A 376 23.42 -11.30 18.23
CA HIS A 376 23.68 -11.16 19.66
C HIS A 376 24.27 -12.39 20.36
N ARG A 377 24.80 -13.35 19.60
CA ARG A 377 25.53 -14.52 20.13
C ARG A 377 26.95 -14.53 19.58
N GLN A 378 27.85 -15.19 20.33
CA GLN A 378 29.28 -15.26 19.99
C GLN A 378 29.69 -16.62 19.42
N LYS A 379 28.84 -17.64 19.58
CA LYS A 379 29.15 -19.02 19.19
C LYS A 379 28.42 -19.39 17.90
N LYS A 380 29.16 -19.96 16.96
CA LYS A 380 28.60 -20.61 15.77
C LYS A 380 27.89 -21.91 16.19
N ILE A 381 26.62 -22.04 15.83
CA ILE A 381 25.76 -23.17 16.19
C ILE A 381 25.01 -23.69 14.97
N SER A 382 24.50 -24.93 15.06
CA SER A 382 23.67 -25.48 13.99
C SER A 382 22.26 -24.87 14.00
N GLY A 383 21.56 -24.95 12.87
CA GLY A 383 20.15 -24.56 12.76
C GLY A 383 19.25 -25.33 13.73
N ARG A 384 19.57 -26.60 14.02
CA ARG A 384 18.86 -27.40 15.03
C ARG A 384 19.07 -26.83 16.43
N GLU A 385 20.31 -26.56 16.81
CA GLU A 385 20.64 -25.99 18.13
C GLU A 385 20.03 -24.60 18.29
N LEU A 386 20.03 -23.79 17.22
CA LEU A 386 19.39 -22.48 17.18
C LEU A 386 17.91 -22.54 17.55
N LEU A 387 17.12 -23.39 16.88
CA LEU A 387 15.69 -23.51 17.18
C LEU A 387 15.42 -24.10 18.56
N LEU A 388 16.23 -25.07 19.00
CA LEU A 388 16.09 -25.62 20.35
C LEU A 388 16.30 -24.53 21.41
N ASN A 389 17.33 -23.70 21.25
CA ASN A 389 17.62 -22.59 22.15
C ASN A 389 16.47 -21.58 22.18
N LEU A 390 15.93 -21.21 21.01
CA LEU A 390 14.80 -20.28 20.91
C LEU A 390 13.49 -20.87 21.49
N ALA A 391 13.26 -22.16 21.32
CA ALA A 391 12.11 -22.84 21.91
C ALA A 391 12.17 -22.84 23.44
N ASN A 392 13.35 -23.10 24.00
CA ASN A 392 13.59 -23.04 25.43
C ASN A 392 13.43 -21.61 25.98
N GLU A 393 13.94 -20.61 25.25
CA GLU A 393 13.79 -19.19 25.61
C GLU A 393 12.32 -18.76 25.61
N ALA A 394 11.56 -19.14 24.58
CA ALA A 394 10.14 -18.84 24.47
C ALA A 394 9.32 -19.46 25.62
N GLU A 395 9.61 -20.71 25.99
CA GLU A 395 8.99 -21.38 27.13
C GLU A 395 9.38 -20.74 28.46
N LEU A 396 10.64 -20.32 28.62
CA LEU A 396 11.10 -19.64 29.83
C LEU A 396 10.40 -18.28 30.00
N ILE A 397 10.26 -17.51 28.93
CA ILE A 397 9.51 -16.23 28.93
C ILE A 397 8.04 -16.49 29.26
N ARG A 398 7.41 -17.49 28.63
CA ARG A 398 6.02 -17.87 28.92
C ARG A 398 5.82 -18.20 30.40
N LYS A 399 6.74 -18.96 31.00
CA LYS A 399 6.71 -19.32 32.42
C LYS A 399 6.94 -18.10 33.32
N ASN A 400 7.94 -17.28 33.02
CA ASN A 400 8.28 -16.09 33.80
C ASN A 400 7.15 -15.05 33.80
N GLU A 401 6.51 -14.84 32.64
CA GLU A 401 5.38 -13.93 32.49
C GLU A 401 4.03 -14.54 32.90
N ARG A 402 4.03 -15.78 33.42
CA ARG A 402 2.85 -16.54 33.85
C ARG A 402 1.76 -16.61 32.77
N ARG A 403 2.15 -16.71 31.51
CA ARG A 403 1.23 -16.82 30.37
C ARG A 403 0.84 -18.27 30.11
N ASN A 404 -0.41 -18.50 29.73
CA ASN A 404 -0.89 -19.83 29.33
C ASN A 404 -0.37 -20.25 27.95
N VAL A 405 -0.05 -19.29 27.09
CA VAL A 405 0.40 -19.51 25.70
C VAL A 405 1.66 -18.70 25.44
N VAL A 406 2.54 -19.23 24.58
CA VAL A 406 3.76 -18.53 24.12
C VAL A 406 3.37 -17.21 23.43
N SER A 407 4.17 -16.16 23.64
CA SER A 407 3.95 -14.84 23.03
C SER A 407 3.83 -14.92 21.51
N ASN A 408 2.97 -14.07 20.93
CA ASN A 408 2.78 -13.94 19.48
C ASN A 408 4.10 -13.64 18.74
N THR A 409 5.08 -13.05 19.43
CA THR A 409 6.42 -12.79 18.90
C THR A 409 7.21 -14.04 18.53
N TYR A 410 6.82 -15.23 19.00
CA TYR A 410 7.43 -16.52 18.65
C TYR A 410 6.51 -17.36 17.75
N LYS A 411 5.42 -16.78 17.22
CA LYS A 411 4.44 -17.47 16.38
C LYS A 411 5.10 -18.05 15.12
N TYR A 412 6.03 -17.35 14.48
CA TYR A 412 6.73 -17.91 13.32
C TYR A 412 7.51 -19.22 13.59
N MET A 413 7.84 -19.52 14.85
CA MET A 413 8.71 -20.64 15.21
C MET A 413 8.05 -22.00 14.95
N HIS A 414 6.72 -22.12 15.11
CA HIS A 414 5.99 -23.35 14.79
C HIS A 414 5.92 -23.64 13.30
N LEU A 415 6.14 -22.63 12.44
CA LEU A 415 6.20 -22.82 10.99
C LEU A 415 7.48 -23.56 10.60
N ILE A 416 8.58 -23.32 11.31
CA ILE A 416 9.92 -23.82 10.93
C ILE A 416 10.25 -25.14 11.62
N GLN A 417 9.82 -25.33 12.87
CA GLN A 417 10.13 -26.54 13.65
C GLN A 417 9.71 -27.85 12.97
N LYS A 418 8.72 -27.80 12.07
CA LYS A 418 8.21 -28.97 11.34
C LYS A 418 8.83 -29.17 9.96
N LEU A 419 9.71 -28.26 9.52
CA LEU A 419 10.29 -28.30 8.18
C LEU A 419 11.49 -29.25 8.14
N PRO A 420 11.62 -30.08 7.10
CA PRO A 420 12.75 -31.00 6.95
C PRO A 420 14.07 -30.28 6.60
N LEU A 421 13.97 -29.13 5.93
CA LEU A 421 15.09 -28.25 5.60
C LEU A 421 14.76 -26.83 6.06
N TYR A 422 15.78 -26.06 6.41
CA TYR A 422 15.61 -24.65 6.81
C TYR A 422 16.10 -23.73 5.70
N PRO A 423 15.32 -22.68 5.38
CA PRO A 423 15.72 -21.71 4.38
C PRO A 423 16.90 -20.89 4.90
N PHE A 424 17.79 -20.51 4.00
CA PHE A 424 18.94 -19.67 4.30
C PHE A 424 19.25 -18.73 3.15
N LEU A 425 19.87 -17.60 3.49
CA LEU A 425 20.65 -16.81 2.54
C LEU A 425 22.13 -16.98 2.88
N MET A 426 22.96 -17.27 1.88
CA MET A 426 24.39 -17.54 2.05
C MET A 426 25.21 -16.78 1.02
N ASP A 427 26.43 -16.42 1.36
CA ASP A 427 27.38 -15.80 0.45
C ASP A 427 28.29 -16.83 -0.28
N ALA A 428 29.14 -16.36 -1.19
CA ALA A 428 30.02 -17.23 -1.98
C ALA A 428 31.10 -17.94 -1.14
N ASN A 429 31.42 -17.43 0.05
CA ASN A 429 32.39 -18.04 0.96
C ASN A 429 31.75 -19.05 1.93
N GLY A 430 30.43 -19.26 1.83
CA GLY A 430 29.69 -20.16 2.71
C GLY A 430 29.28 -19.53 4.05
N LEU A 431 29.34 -18.20 4.18
CA LEU A 431 28.79 -17.50 5.33
C LEU A 431 27.26 -17.47 5.22
N ILE A 432 26.57 -18.09 6.18
CA ILE A 432 25.11 -17.98 6.29
C ILE A 432 24.77 -16.58 6.80
N LEU A 433 24.10 -15.78 5.99
CA LEU A 433 23.69 -14.41 6.29
C LEU A 433 22.42 -14.37 7.15
N SER A 434 21.47 -15.26 6.87
CA SER A 434 20.20 -15.34 7.60
C SER A 434 19.59 -16.74 7.54
N VAL A 435 18.71 -17.02 8.50
CA VAL A 435 17.82 -18.17 8.52
C VAL A 435 16.39 -17.66 8.63
N PRO A 436 15.71 -17.29 7.54
CA PRO A 436 14.41 -16.66 7.61
C PRO A 436 13.28 -17.61 8.05
N PRO A 437 12.25 -17.17 8.80
CA PRO A 437 12.10 -15.89 9.48
C PRO A 437 12.78 -15.79 10.88
N VAL A 438 13.70 -16.69 11.22
CA VAL A 438 14.29 -16.83 12.56
C VAL A 438 15.19 -15.64 12.93
N THR A 439 16.34 -15.51 12.26
CA THR A 439 17.40 -14.60 12.70
C THR A 439 18.40 -14.28 11.60
N ASN A 440 19.13 -13.19 11.81
CA ASN A 440 20.27 -12.77 11.00
C ASN A 440 21.59 -13.21 11.65
N CYS A 441 22.65 -13.12 10.86
CA CYS A 441 24.02 -13.45 11.22
C CYS A 441 24.73 -12.28 11.91
N GLU A 442 25.40 -12.55 13.03
CA GLU A 442 26.12 -11.55 13.83
C GLU A 442 27.24 -10.86 13.03
N GLU A 443 27.92 -11.61 12.16
CA GLU A 443 29.02 -11.15 11.32
C GLU A 443 28.57 -10.07 10.33
N THR A 444 27.28 -10.06 9.95
CA THR A 444 26.71 -9.10 9.00
C THR A 444 25.83 -8.05 9.65
N LYS A 445 25.88 -7.92 10.99
CA LYS A 445 25.07 -6.94 11.70
C LYS A 445 25.37 -5.51 11.23
N LEU A 446 24.32 -4.69 11.26
CA LEU A 446 24.43 -3.26 11.05
C LEU A 446 25.11 -2.60 12.24
N ASP A 447 26.06 -1.71 11.96
CA ASP A 447 26.69 -0.85 12.93
C ASP A 447 26.79 0.58 12.39
N VAL A 448 27.51 1.45 13.11
CA VAL A 448 27.67 2.86 12.73
C VAL A 448 28.58 3.05 11.52
N ASP A 449 29.39 2.05 11.18
CA ASP A 449 30.33 2.06 10.05
C ASP A 449 29.70 1.48 8.79
N THR A 450 28.57 0.76 8.91
CA THR A 450 27.80 0.25 7.78
C THR A 450 27.39 1.39 6.84
N LYS A 451 27.80 1.27 5.57
CA LYS A 451 27.46 2.21 4.50
C LYS A 451 26.55 1.61 3.45
N ASP A 452 26.71 0.33 3.16
CA ASP A 452 25.90 -0.36 2.17
C ASP A 452 25.08 -1.44 2.90
N ILE A 453 23.76 -1.41 2.73
CA ILE A 453 22.85 -2.34 3.41
C ILE A 453 22.19 -3.22 2.36
N LEU A 454 22.38 -4.54 2.44
CA LEU A 454 21.54 -5.50 1.75
C LEU A 454 20.26 -5.67 2.56
N VAL A 455 19.12 -5.37 1.92
CA VAL A 455 17.80 -5.66 2.48
C VAL A 455 17.25 -6.87 1.74
N GLU A 456 16.92 -7.92 2.47
CA GLU A 456 16.23 -9.10 1.96
C GLU A 456 14.81 -9.18 2.56
N ILE A 457 13.85 -9.60 1.74
CA ILE A 457 12.52 -9.95 2.18
C ILE A 457 12.14 -11.29 1.61
N THR A 458 11.81 -12.22 2.50
CA THR A 458 11.35 -13.57 2.14
C THR A 458 9.91 -13.77 2.56
N SER A 459 9.14 -14.55 1.79
CA SER A 459 7.73 -14.81 2.05
C SER A 459 7.30 -16.23 1.63
N THR A 460 6.25 -16.73 2.27
CA THR A 460 5.52 -17.95 1.90
C THR A 460 4.29 -17.68 1.02
N ILE A 461 3.92 -16.41 0.80
CA ILE A 461 2.64 -16.04 0.18
C ILE A 461 2.79 -15.75 -1.32
N THR A 462 3.47 -14.67 -1.69
CA THR A 462 3.68 -14.26 -3.09
C THR A 462 4.93 -13.38 -3.24
N GLU A 463 5.43 -13.22 -4.46
CA GLU A 463 6.48 -12.24 -4.80
C GLU A 463 6.02 -10.80 -4.54
N ASP A 464 4.76 -10.49 -4.85
CA ASP A 464 4.13 -9.18 -4.58
C ASP A 464 4.18 -8.82 -3.09
N THR A 465 4.01 -9.81 -2.21
CA THR A 465 4.13 -9.60 -0.75
C THR A 465 5.54 -9.13 -0.38
N CYS A 466 6.59 -9.72 -0.98
CA CYS A 466 7.96 -9.27 -0.75
C CYS A 466 8.18 -7.82 -1.23
N VAL A 467 7.73 -7.51 -2.46
CA VAL A 467 7.86 -6.18 -3.06
C VAL A 467 7.14 -5.11 -2.24
N ARG A 468 5.90 -5.37 -1.83
CA ARG A 468 5.10 -4.44 -1.02
C ARG A 468 5.73 -4.15 0.35
N ILE A 469 6.24 -5.17 1.03
CA ILE A 469 6.92 -4.98 2.32
C ILE A 469 8.23 -4.24 2.13
N MET A 470 8.94 -4.46 1.01
CA MET A 470 10.18 -3.74 0.67
C MET A 470 9.90 -2.25 0.47
N ASP A 471 8.87 -1.91 -0.31
CA ASP A 471 8.41 -0.54 -0.52
C ASP A 471 8.06 0.12 0.82
N LYS A 472 7.36 -0.61 1.71
CA LYS A 472 6.98 -0.10 3.03
C LYS A 472 8.18 0.13 3.96
N PHE A 473 9.15 -0.79 3.94
CA PHE A 473 10.39 -0.66 4.72
C PHE A 473 11.18 0.58 4.29
N ILE A 474 11.37 0.76 2.98
CA ILE A 474 12.09 1.90 2.41
C ILE A 474 11.34 3.21 2.69
N GLU A 475 10.01 3.22 2.51
CA GLU A 475 9.16 4.38 2.84
C GLU A 475 9.34 4.81 4.29
N GLU A 476 9.18 3.90 5.25
CA GLU A 476 9.29 4.21 6.68
C GLU A 476 10.72 4.65 7.05
N ALA A 477 11.74 4.02 6.46
CA ALA A 477 13.14 4.38 6.70
C ALA A 477 13.47 5.81 6.21
N VAL A 478 12.92 6.23 5.09
CA VAL A 478 13.12 7.59 4.57
C VAL A 478 12.26 8.60 5.32
N MET A 479 10.98 8.29 5.56
CA MET A 479 10.02 9.21 6.23
C MET A 479 10.41 9.52 7.68
N GLN A 480 10.99 8.57 8.40
CA GLN A 480 11.47 8.80 9.76
C GLN A 480 12.85 9.49 9.80
N GLY A 481 13.40 9.90 8.65
CA GLY A 481 14.70 10.57 8.56
C GLY A 481 15.89 9.63 8.82
N CYS A 482 15.65 8.33 8.81
CA CYS A 482 16.66 7.30 9.07
C CYS A 482 17.68 7.26 7.93
N LEU A 483 17.17 7.30 6.69
CA LEU A 483 17.94 7.35 5.45
C LEU A 483 17.58 8.62 4.68
N THR A 484 18.59 9.44 4.37
CA THR A 484 18.44 10.70 3.64
C THR A 484 19.20 10.61 2.32
N ASP A 485 18.62 11.14 1.23
CA ASP A 485 19.21 11.09 -0.13
C ASP A 485 19.59 9.67 -0.57
N LEU A 486 18.67 8.73 -0.34
CA LEU A 486 18.89 7.31 -0.45
C LEU A 486 19.15 6.86 -1.90
N VAL A 487 20.28 6.20 -2.14
CA VAL A 487 20.57 5.52 -3.39
C VAL A 487 20.23 4.03 -3.25
N ILE A 488 19.45 3.48 -4.18
CA ILE A 488 19.00 2.09 -4.16
C ILE A 488 19.45 1.40 -5.44
N GLU A 489 20.28 0.38 -5.29
CA GLU A 489 20.74 -0.45 -6.40
C GLU A 489 19.80 -1.66 -6.57
N GLN A 490 19.36 -1.89 -7.81
CA GLN A 490 18.50 -3.01 -8.17
C GLN A 490 19.24 -4.34 -8.04
N VAL A 491 18.62 -5.29 -7.33
CA VAL A 491 19.08 -6.67 -7.27
C VAL A 491 18.18 -7.57 -8.12
N LYS A 492 18.80 -8.38 -8.97
CA LYS A 492 18.13 -9.41 -9.77
C LYS A 492 18.31 -10.78 -9.11
N ILE A 493 17.21 -11.50 -8.99
CA ILE A 493 17.16 -12.85 -8.44
C ILE A 493 16.81 -13.81 -9.56
N LYS A 494 17.63 -14.83 -9.74
CA LYS A 494 17.40 -15.89 -10.73
C LYS A 494 17.07 -17.22 -10.06
N GLN A 495 16.33 -18.05 -10.78
CA GLN A 495 16.24 -19.46 -10.44
C GLN A 495 17.51 -20.20 -10.89
N HIS A 496 17.79 -21.36 -10.30
CA HIS A 496 18.87 -22.25 -10.72
C HIS A 496 18.92 -22.54 -12.24
N SER A 497 17.76 -22.51 -12.91
CA SER A 497 17.65 -22.66 -14.37
C SER A 497 18.16 -21.44 -15.18
N GLY A 498 18.54 -20.35 -14.53
CA GLY A 498 18.95 -19.08 -15.14
C GLY A 498 17.79 -18.11 -15.43
N ALA A 499 16.54 -18.53 -15.23
CA ALA A 499 15.37 -17.68 -15.43
C ALA A 499 15.30 -16.56 -14.38
N LEU A 500 15.04 -15.33 -14.82
CA LEU A 500 14.81 -14.19 -13.92
C LEU A 500 13.48 -14.38 -13.18
N LEU A 501 13.52 -14.31 -11.85
CA LEU A 501 12.34 -14.39 -10.99
C LEU A 501 11.87 -12.99 -10.62
N VAL A 502 12.71 -12.25 -9.90
CA VAL A 502 12.39 -10.93 -9.35
C VAL A 502 13.54 -9.98 -9.62
N ALA A 503 13.22 -8.75 -10.00
CA ALA A 503 14.19 -7.66 -10.12
C ALA A 503 13.63 -6.44 -9.37
N TYR A 504 14.17 -6.17 -8.18
CA TYR A 504 13.67 -5.10 -7.31
C TYR A 504 14.79 -4.09 -7.00
N PRO A 505 14.52 -2.77 -7.06
CA PRO A 505 13.27 -2.16 -7.55
C PRO A 505 13.15 -2.24 -9.07
N SER A 506 11.97 -2.57 -9.58
CA SER A 506 11.60 -2.50 -11.00
C SER A 506 11.20 -1.07 -11.39
N LYS A 507 10.82 -0.86 -12.66
CA LYS A 507 10.25 0.43 -13.10
C LYS A 507 8.90 0.74 -12.44
N ARG A 508 8.18 -0.27 -11.94
CA ARG A 508 6.84 -0.14 -11.37
C ARG A 508 6.82 -0.03 -9.84
N ASP A 509 7.92 -0.43 -9.20
CA ASP A 509 8.07 -0.50 -7.73
C ASP A 509 8.52 0.85 -7.16
N LEU A 510 8.53 0.99 -5.83
CA LEU A 510 8.83 2.24 -5.13
C LEU A 510 7.95 3.37 -5.67
N ARG A 511 6.64 3.32 -5.41
CA ARG A 511 5.71 4.43 -5.69
C ARG A 511 5.37 5.18 -4.40
N ILE A 512 6.40 5.75 -3.77
CA ILE A 512 6.27 6.46 -2.49
C ILE A 512 5.88 7.91 -2.78
N SER A 513 4.62 8.26 -2.53
CA SER A 513 4.03 9.57 -2.86
C SER A 513 4.70 10.78 -2.19
N LYS A 514 5.46 10.54 -1.12
CA LYS A 514 6.17 11.56 -0.33
C LYS A 514 7.68 11.66 -0.66
N CYS A 515 8.17 10.92 -1.67
CA CYS A 515 9.57 10.95 -2.12
C CYS A 515 9.65 11.29 -3.61
N ALA A 516 10.63 12.09 -4.00
CA ALA A 516 10.96 12.28 -5.41
C ALA A 516 11.86 11.12 -5.85
N ILE A 517 11.48 10.36 -6.88
CA ILE A 517 12.23 9.15 -7.24
C ILE A 517 12.88 9.30 -8.61
N ARG A 518 14.21 9.34 -8.61
CA ARG A 518 15.04 9.42 -9.82
C ARG A 518 15.48 8.03 -10.21
N ARG A 519 15.46 7.73 -11.50
CA ARG A 519 15.85 6.41 -12.04
C ARG A 519 16.95 6.61 -13.06
N GLY A 520 18.10 5.99 -12.83
CA GLY A 520 19.29 6.13 -13.66
C GLY A 520 19.84 4.75 -14.05
N LEU A 521 20.29 4.63 -15.29
CA LEU A 521 21.11 3.50 -15.73
C LEU A 521 22.57 3.88 -15.51
N VAL A 522 23.32 3.06 -14.78
CA VAL A 522 24.76 3.27 -14.60
C VAL A 522 25.49 2.57 -15.74
N THR A 523 25.92 3.34 -16.75
CA THR A 523 26.81 2.87 -17.83
C THR A 523 28.26 3.08 -17.40
N GLY A 524 28.80 2.14 -16.64
CA GLY A 524 30.21 2.10 -16.28
C GLY A 524 30.75 0.70 -16.53
N GLU A 525 31.74 0.59 -17.40
CA GLU A 525 32.61 -0.58 -17.51
C GLU A 525 33.49 -0.65 -16.25
N SER A 526 33.25 -1.66 -15.41
CA SER A 526 34.28 -2.36 -14.61
C SER A 526 33.63 -3.39 -13.66
N ASN A 527 34.18 -4.60 -13.73
CA ASN A 527 33.96 -5.79 -12.92
C ASN A 527 32.59 -6.46 -13.04
N THR A 528 32.47 -7.27 -14.08
CA THR A 528 31.94 -8.62 -13.93
C THR A 528 32.41 -9.23 -12.60
N TYR A 529 31.49 -9.73 -11.77
CA TYR A 529 31.85 -10.78 -10.82
C TYR A 529 32.27 -11.97 -11.69
N GLU A 530 33.56 -12.06 -12.02
CA GLU A 530 34.09 -13.07 -12.93
C GLU A 530 33.73 -14.46 -12.39
N ILE A 531 32.95 -15.17 -13.20
CA ILE A 531 32.76 -16.60 -13.08
C ILE A 531 34.09 -17.23 -13.48
N SER A 532 35.00 -17.40 -12.53
CA SER A 532 36.12 -18.33 -12.71
C SER A 532 35.56 -19.74 -12.65
N LYS A 533 35.30 -20.29 -13.84
CA LYS A 533 35.18 -21.73 -14.06
C LYS A 533 36.38 -22.43 -13.42
N LEU A 534 36.13 -23.22 -12.38
CA LEU A 534 37.00 -24.32 -11.98
C LEU A 534 36.51 -25.58 -12.72
N GLU A 535 36.87 -25.69 -13.99
CA GLU A 535 37.03 -26.98 -14.67
C GLU A 535 38.50 -27.12 -15.01
N GLY A 536 39.15 -28.13 -14.43
CA GLY A 536 40.58 -28.37 -14.61
C GLY A 536 41.09 -29.50 -13.72
N LEU A 537 40.42 -30.65 -13.71
CA LEU A 537 41.07 -31.91 -13.39
C LEU A 537 41.43 -32.61 -14.70
N SER A 538 42.74 -32.74 -14.88
CA SER A 538 43.48 -33.27 -16.01
C SER A 538 43.03 -34.67 -16.46
N VAL A 539 42.79 -34.82 -17.76
CA VAL A 539 42.99 -36.10 -18.46
C VAL A 539 44.43 -36.08 -18.96
N VAL A 540 45.23 -37.01 -18.47
CA VAL A 540 46.57 -37.33 -18.96
C VAL A 540 46.40 -38.18 -20.23
N GLU A 541 47.06 -37.79 -21.32
CA GLU A 541 47.21 -38.61 -22.51
C GLU A 541 48.05 -39.86 -22.20
N MET A 542 47.42 -41.04 -22.30
CA MET A 542 47.90 -42.22 -23.03
C MET A 542 46.77 -43.23 -23.20
#